data_AF-A0A1I0W549-F1
#
_entry.id   AF-A0A1I0W549-F1
#
_cell.length_a   1.000
_cell.length_b   1.000
_cell.length_c   1.000
_cell.angle_alpha   90.00
_cell.angle_beta   90.00
_cell.angle_gamma   90.00
#
_symmetry.space_group_name_H-M   'P 1'
#
loop_
_entity.id
_entity.type
_entity.pdbx_description
1 polymer ?
#
loop_
_entity_poly.entity_id
_entity_poly.type
_entity_poly.pdbx_seq_one_letter_code
_entity_poly.pdbx_strand_id
1 'polypeptide(L)'
;MIKEVLVVEGKMDVVAIDKAVEADCIITEGFNLKKQALKNIEQAYKKRGIIILTDPDSAGERIRSYLTKRFPNAKHAFVPVEDATDNDDIGIEQAKPDAIRKALEKVRTMDWEPTNNFSGADLIVNDLSGANSAASRRAKLGAKLGLGFANAKTFLKRLNHYGVTREEFDKAVAELNAEEAEENK
;
A
#
# COMPACT_ATOMS: atom_id res chain seq x y z
N MET A 1 4.80 -6.25 19.20
CA MET A 1 5.06 -4.80 19.20
C MET A 1 5.80 -4.38 17.93
N ILE A 2 5.25 -3.43 17.17
CA ILE A 2 5.90 -2.80 16.01
C ILE A 2 6.76 -1.62 16.51
N LYS A 3 8.01 -1.52 16.03
CA LYS A 3 8.92 -0.45 16.45
C LYS A 3 8.53 0.89 15.84
N GLU A 4 8.19 0.93 14.56
CA GLU A 4 7.79 2.13 13.84
C GLU A 4 6.43 2.65 14.31
N VAL A 5 6.17 3.94 14.08
CA VAL A 5 4.87 4.55 14.34
C VAL A 5 4.01 4.46 13.08
N LEU A 6 2.77 3.98 13.21
CA LEU A 6 1.83 3.89 12.10
C LEU A 6 1.14 5.25 11.88
N VAL A 7 1.10 5.72 10.64
CA VAL A 7 0.38 6.94 10.26
C VAL A 7 -0.91 6.54 9.54
N VAL A 8 -2.05 6.92 10.13
CA VAL A 8 -3.41 6.51 9.73
C VAL A 8 -4.34 7.70 9.60
N GLU A 9 -5.53 7.54 9.01
CA GLU A 9 -6.41 8.65 8.67
C GLU A 9 -7.38 9.01 9.80
N GLY A 10 -7.94 8.00 10.45
CA GLY A 10 -9.02 8.11 11.41
C GLY A 10 -8.74 7.43 12.75
N LYS A 11 -9.65 7.64 13.69
CA LYS A 11 -9.60 6.99 15.02
C LYS A 11 -9.97 5.52 14.94
N MET A 12 -10.87 5.16 14.04
CA MET A 12 -11.34 3.79 13.88
C MET A 12 -10.25 2.89 13.29
N ASP A 13 -9.36 3.44 12.45
CA ASP A 13 -8.14 2.75 12.00
C ASP A 13 -7.27 2.30 13.18
N VAL A 14 -7.09 3.17 14.18
CA VAL A 14 -6.32 2.84 15.41
C VAL A 14 -6.97 1.67 16.14
N VAL A 15 -8.30 1.69 16.26
CA VAL A 15 -9.04 0.60 16.90
C VAL A 15 -8.89 -0.72 16.12
N ALA A 16 -8.89 -0.68 14.79
CA ALA A 16 -8.66 -1.87 13.96
C ALA A 16 -7.22 -2.39 14.10
N ILE A 17 -6.24 -1.49 14.14
CA ILE A 17 -4.82 -1.81 14.35
C ILE A 17 -4.59 -2.41 15.72
N ASP A 18 -5.17 -1.85 16.79
CA ASP A 18 -5.00 -2.34 18.16
C ASP A 18 -5.49 -3.79 18.32
N LYS A 19 -6.49 -4.20 17.53
CA LYS A 19 -6.94 -5.61 17.45
C LYS A 19 -5.96 -6.51 16.69
N ALA A 20 -5.14 -5.94 15.82
CA ALA A 20 -4.20 -6.66 14.97
C ALA A 20 -2.82 -6.80 15.62
N VAL A 21 -2.24 -5.68 16.05
CA VAL A 21 -0.86 -5.55 16.50
C VAL A 21 -0.73 -4.47 17.56
N GLU A 22 0.22 -4.63 18.46
CA GLU A 22 0.63 -3.56 19.37
C GLU A 22 1.55 -2.58 18.62
N ALA A 23 1.06 -1.37 18.33
CA ALA A 23 1.80 -0.32 17.64
C ALA A 23 1.32 1.07 18.09
N ASP A 24 2.22 2.05 18.06
CA ASP A 24 1.81 3.44 18.26
C ASP A 24 1.29 4.03 16.95
N CYS A 25 0.18 4.78 17.03
CA CYS A 25 -0.45 5.40 15.87
C CYS A 25 -0.45 6.94 15.96
N ILE A 26 -0.32 7.60 14.79
CA ILE A 26 -0.59 9.03 14.62
C ILE A 26 -1.68 9.19 13.57
N ILE A 27 -2.74 9.91 13.95
CA ILE A 27 -3.91 10.17 13.11
C ILE A 27 -3.70 11.47 12.32
N THR A 28 -3.96 11.46 11.01
CA THR A 28 -3.86 12.63 10.13
C THR A 28 -5.14 13.48 10.11
N GLU A 29 -6.29 12.90 10.47
CA GLU A 29 -7.63 13.51 10.38
C GLU A 29 -7.97 13.91 8.93
N GLY A 30 -7.79 12.95 8.01
CA GLY A 30 -7.88 13.16 6.57
C GLY A 30 -6.78 14.09 6.03
N PHE A 31 -7.07 14.83 4.95
CA PHE A 31 -6.08 15.70 4.27
C PHE A 31 -5.82 17.04 5.00
N ASN A 32 -6.51 17.31 6.11
CA ASN A 32 -6.34 18.59 6.83
C ASN A 32 -4.96 18.69 7.54
N LEU A 33 -4.25 17.56 7.70
CA LEU A 33 -2.83 17.44 8.11
C LEU A 33 -2.33 18.61 8.97
N LYS A 34 -2.97 18.76 10.15
CA LYS A 34 -2.70 19.88 11.06
C LYS A 34 -1.19 19.97 11.36
N LYS A 35 -0.68 21.19 11.55
CA LYS A 35 0.73 21.45 11.88
C LYS A 35 1.24 20.57 13.02
N GLN A 36 0.40 20.31 14.02
CA GLN A 36 0.75 19.44 15.15
C GLN A 36 0.91 17.97 14.74
N ALA A 37 0.01 17.42 13.93
CA ALA A 37 0.11 16.06 13.41
C ALA A 37 1.40 15.89 12.60
N LEU A 38 1.70 16.83 11.69
CA LEU A 38 2.94 16.81 10.92
C LEU A 38 4.20 16.88 11.80
N LYS A 39 4.18 17.69 12.85
CA LYS A 39 5.28 17.77 13.82
C LYS A 39 5.48 16.44 14.55
N ASN A 40 4.39 15.78 14.96
CA ASN A 40 4.44 14.48 15.60
C ASN A 40 5.00 13.41 14.64
N ILE A 41 4.53 13.39 13.38
CA ILE A 41 5.04 12.49 12.34
C ILE A 41 6.53 12.72 12.11
N GLU A 42 6.97 13.97 12.02
CA GLU A 42 8.39 14.30 11.83
C GLU A 42 9.27 13.82 13.00
N GLN A 43 8.78 13.95 14.24
CA GLN A 43 9.49 13.44 15.42
C GLN A 43 9.55 11.91 15.44
N ALA A 44 8.43 11.25 15.11
CA ALA A 44 8.38 9.79 15.01
C ALA A 44 9.31 9.26 13.92
N TYR A 45 9.29 9.89 12.74
CA TYR A 45 10.16 9.58 11.60
C TYR A 45 11.64 9.61 11.99
N LYS A 46 12.08 10.64 12.71
CA LYS A 46 13.49 10.77 13.12
C LYS A 46 13.90 9.79 14.22
N LYS A 47 12.99 9.45 15.15
CA LYS A 47 13.32 8.64 16.33
C LYS A 47 13.16 7.13 16.10
N ARG A 48 12.07 6.73 15.47
CA ARG A 48 11.64 5.33 15.35
C ARG A 48 11.43 4.89 13.91
N GLY A 49 11.20 5.83 13.00
CA GLY A 49 10.66 5.56 11.67
C GLY A 49 9.13 5.56 11.69
N ILE A 50 8.54 5.68 10.50
CA ILE A 50 7.08 5.62 10.31
C ILE A 50 6.73 4.60 9.25
N ILE A 51 5.55 4.00 9.39
CA ILE A 51 4.88 3.22 8.34
C ILE A 51 3.58 3.95 7.98
N ILE A 52 3.42 4.28 6.70
CA ILE A 52 2.19 4.91 6.19
C ILE A 52 1.18 3.80 5.86
N LEU A 53 0.05 3.81 6.56
CA LEU A 53 -1.06 2.87 6.42
C LEU A 53 -2.36 3.67 6.29
N THR A 54 -2.61 4.15 5.08
CA THR A 54 -3.81 4.92 4.70
C THR A 54 -4.83 4.02 4.03
N ASP A 55 -6.06 4.54 3.87
CA ASP A 55 -7.13 3.85 3.18
C ASP A 55 -6.75 3.57 1.71
N PRO A 56 -7.22 2.45 1.13
CA PRO A 56 -6.94 2.09 -0.25
C PRO A 56 -7.84 2.82 -1.24
N ASP A 57 -8.05 4.12 -1.02
CA ASP A 57 -8.92 5.00 -1.79
C ASP A 57 -8.15 6.20 -2.39
N SER A 58 -8.87 7.16 -2.97
CA SER A 58 -8.24 8.35 -3.55
C SER A 58 -7.78 9.36 -2.50
N ALA A 59 -8.45 9.46 -1.35
CA ALA A 59 -8.07 10.39 -0.29
C ALA A 59 -6.79 9.94 0.41
N GLY A 60 -6.73 8.66 0.78
CA GLY A 60 -5.57 8.01 1.38
C GLY A 60 -4.37 8.06 0.46
N GLU A 61 -4.54 7.85 -0.86
CA GLU A 61 -3.43 7.98 -1.80
C GLU A 61 -2.85 9.40 -1.88
N ARG A 62 -3.69 10.43 -1.73
CA ARG A 62 -3.23 11.82 -1.68
C ARG A 62 -2.43 12.09 -0.41
N ILE A 63 -2.87 11.59 0.74
CA ILE A 63 -2.15 11.70 2.02
C ILE A 63 -0.82 10.94 1.91
N ARG A 64 -0.83 9.71 1.42
CA ARG A 64 0.35 8.88 1.18
C ARG A 64 1.37 9.63 0.31
N SER A 65 0.94 10.13 -0.84
CA SER A 65 1.78 10.88 -1.77
C SER A 65 2.37 12.15 -1.13
N TYR A 66 1.61 12.85 -0.29
CA TYR A 66 2.08 14.03 0.43
C TYR A 66 3.16 13.66 1.46
N LEU A 67 2.91 12.63 2.26
CA LEU A 67 3.82 12.18 3.31
C LEU A 67 5.11 11.60 2.72
N THR A 68 5.05 10.78 1.67
CA THR A 68 6.23 10.22 1.00
C THR A 68 7.19 11.32 0.52
N LYS A 69 6.67 12.42 -0.05
CA LYS A 69 7.51 13.54 -0.49
C LYS A 69 8.27 14.21 0.66
N ARG A 70 7.68 14.24 1.86
CA ARG A 70 8.26 14.88 3.03
C ARG A 70 9.15 13.93 3.84
N PHE A 71 8.84 12.63 3.79
CA PHE A 71 9.48 11.57 4.55
C PHE A 71 9.92 10.46 3.58
N PRO A 72 11.01 10.66 2.83
CA PRO A 72 11.40 9.77 1.73
C PRO A 72 11.74 8.34 2.19
N ASN A 73 12.22 8.17 3.43
CA ASN A 73 12.53 6.84 3.99
C ASN A 73 11.33 6.27 4.78
N ALA A 74 10.13 6.83 4.61
CA ALA A 74 8.94 6.26 5.21
C ALA A 74 8.71 4.86 4.64
N LYS A 75 8.36 3.95 5.53
CA LYS A 75 7.87 2.64 5.15
C LYS A 75 6.41 2.73 4.74
N HIS A 76 5.97 1.77 3.94
CA HIS A 76 4.64 1.75 3.36
C HIS A 76 4.02 0.37 3.52
N ALA A 77 2.82 0.33 4.09
CA ALA A 77 1.95 -0.83 4.10
C ALA A 77 0.70 -0.53 3.27
N PHE A 78 0.14 -1.57 2.66
CA PHE A 78 -1.06 -1.49 1.84
C PHE A 78 -1.98 -2.65 2.18
N VAL A 79 -3.20 -2.35 2.60
CA VAL A 79 -4.27 -3.34 2.72
C VAL A 79 -4.98 -3.41 1.36
N PRO A 80 -5.23 -4.61 0.81
CA PRO A 80 -6.04 -4.76 -0.40
C PRO A 80 -7.43 -4.15 -0.24
N VAL A 81 -8.00 -3.61 -1.32
CA VAL A 81 -9.35 -3.01 -1.28
C VAL A 81 -10.39 -4.02 -0.80
N GLU A 82 -10.32 -5.26 -1.31
CA GLU A 82 -11.19 -6.38 -0.91
C GLU A 82 -11.13 -6.71 0.59
N ASP A 83 -9.97 -6.52 1.21
CA ASP A 83 -9.76 -6.78 2.64
C ASP A 83 -10.14 -5.58 3.52
N ALA A 84 -10.36 -4.42 2.91
CA ALA A 84 -10.70 -3.15 3.56
C ALA A 84 -12.07 -2.62 3.14
N THR A 85 -12.94 -3.48 2.59
CA THR A 85 -14.31 -3.14 2.20
C THR A 85 -15.30 -3.93 3.04
N ASP A 86 -16.24 -3.23 3.68
CA ASP A 86 -17.40 -3.85 4.33
C ASP A 86 -18.63 -2.95 4.16
N ASN A 87 -19.80 -3.52 3.89
CA ASN A 87 -21.08 -2.80 3.70
C ASN A 87 -20.99 -1.54 2.81
N ASP A 88 -20.35 -1.64 1.64
CA ASP A 88 -20.11 -0.53 0.69
C ASP A 88 -19.23 0.62 1.22
N ASP A 89 -18.57 0.42 2.36
CA ASP A 89 -17.61 1.35 2.93
C ASP A 89 -16.17 0.82 2.79
N ILE A 90 -15.23 1.70 2.47
CA ILE A 90 -13.83 1.34 2.22
C ILE A 90 -12.94 2.09 3.21
N GLY A 91 -12.18 1.35 4.01
CA GLY A 91 -11.23 1.94 4.95
C GLY A 91 -10.47 0.90 5.77
N ILE A 92 -9.36 1.32 6.37
CA ILE A 92 -8.58 0.48 7.28
C ILE A 92 -9.42 0.04 8.49
N GLU A 93 -10.39 0.87 8.91
CA GLU A 93 -11.37 0.51 9.93
C GLU A 93 -12.21 -0.74 9.62
N GLN A 94 -12.43 -1.03 8.33
CA GLN A 94 -13.15 -2.23 7.88
C GLN A 94 -12.24 -3.47 7.77
N ALA A 95 -10.92 -3.28 7.87
CA ALA A 95 -9.97 -4.37 7.67
C ALA A 95 -9.95 -5.35 8.84
N LYS A 96 -9.96 -6.64 8.50
CA LYS A 96 -9.78 -7.71 9.50
C LYS A 96 -8.36 -7.65 10.09
N PRO A 97 -8.17 -8.04 11.36
CA PRO A 97 -6.85 -8.05 11.99
C PRO A 97 -5.76 -8.77 11.19
N ASP A 98 -6.10 -9.87 10.52
CA ASP A 98 -5.15 -10.63 9.70
C ASP A 98 -4.73 -9.90 8.43
N ALA A 99 -5.62 -9.09 7.83
CA ALA A 99 -5.28 -8.28 6.66
C ALA A 99 -4.27 -7.19 7.03
N ILE A 100 -4.45 -6.55 8.19
CA ILE A 100 -3.50 -5.56 8.72
C ILE A 100 -2.13 -6.22 8.98
N ARG A 101 -2.10 -7.41 9.58
CA ARG A 101 -0.85 -8.17 9.80
C ARG A 101 -0.13 -8.48 8.49
N LYS A 102 -0.85 -9.03 7.50
CA LYS A 102 -0.30 -9.31 6.16
C LYS A 102 0.25 -8.04 5.48
N ALA A 103 -0.45 -6.92 5.61
CA ALA A 103 0.00 -5.64 5.06
C ALA A 103 1.30 -5.15 5.72
N LEU A 104 1.43 -5.35 7.03
CA LEU A 104 2.62 -4.99 7.80
C LEU A 104 3.82 -5.93 7.55
N GLU A 105 3.57 -7.20 7.21
CA GLU A 105 4.61 -8.15 6.79
C GLU A 105 5.20 -7.80 5.43
N LYS A 106 4.40 -7.18 4.55
CA LYS A 106 4.80 -6.76 3.20
C LYS A 106 5.27 -5.31 3.12
N VAL A 107 5.72 -4.74 4.22
CA VAL A 107 6.15 -3.35 4.28
C VAL A 107 7.29 -3.08 3.31
N ARG A 108 7.11 -2.08 2.46
CA ARG A 108 8.13 -1.61 1.51
C ARG A 108 8.67 -0.25 1.92
N THR A 109 9.92 0.03 1.58
CA THR A 109 10.49 1.38 1.66
C THR A 109 10.65 1.90 0.24
N MET A 110 10.37 3.18 0.01
CA MET A 110 10.59 3.76 -1.31
C MET A 110 12.09 3.98 -1.52
N ASP A 111 12.66 3.35 -2.54
CA ASP A 111 14.02 3.60 -2.97
C ASP A 111 14.13 5.00 -3.58
N TRP A 112 15.17 5.71 -3.15
CA TRP A 112 15.47 7.06 -3.62
C TRP A 112 15.86 7.05 -5.11
N GLU A 113 16.58 6.03 -5.55
CA GLU A 113 16.94 5.82 -6.94
C GLU A 113 16.00 4.79 -7.56
N PRO A 114 15.03 5.20 -8.39
CA PRO A 114 14.18 4.25 -9.08
C PRO A 114 15.02 3.35 -9.97
N THR A 115 14.75 2.06 -9.87
CA THR A 115 15.24 1.11 -10.87
C THR A 115 14.46 1.33 -12.17
N ASN A 116 15.09 1.14 -13.32
CA ASN A 116 14.39 1.10 -14.61
C ASN A 116 14.10 -0.36 -15.02
N ASN A 117 13.77 -1.20 -14.04
CA ASN A 117 13.56 -2.64 -14.23
C ASN A 117 12.26 -2.95 -14.96
N PHE A 118 11.29 -2.04 -14.89
CA PHE A 118 9.98 -2.16 -15.51
C PHE A 118 9.65 -0.95 -16.37
N SER A 119 8.94 -1.22 -17.46
CA SER A 119 8.48 -0.26 -18.45
C SER A 119 6.97 -0.36 -18.67
N GLY A 120 6.40 0.58 -19.43
CA GLY A 120 5.01 0.48 -19.86
C GLY A 120 4.74 -0.75 -20.74
N ALA A 121 5.74 -1.25 -21.47
CA ALA A 121 5.62 -2.46 -22.27
C ALA A 121 5.43 -3.69 -21.38
N ASP A 122 6.12 -3.76 -20.23
CA ASP A 122 5.92 -4.85 -19.26
C ASP A 122 4.48 -4.87 -18.73
N LEU A 123 3.85 -3.71 -18.53
CA LEU A 123 2.45 -3.67 -18.13
C LEU A 123 1.51 -4.15 -19.24
N ILE A 124 1.78 -3.81 -20.51
CA ILE A 124 0.94 -4.23 -21.63
C ILE A 124 1.06 -5.74 -21.86
N VAL A 125 2.28 -6.28 -21.89
CA VAL A 125 2.53 -7.70 -22.15
C VAL A 125 1.94 -8.61 -21.07
N ASN A 126 1.74 -8.11 -19.85
CA ASN A 126 1.15 -8.87 -18.73
C ASN A 126 -0.32 -8.53 -18.46
N ASP A 127 -1.00 -7.86 -19.41
CA ASP A 127 -2.41 -7.43 -19.30
C ASP A 127 -2.70 -6.54 -18.08
N LEU A 128 -1.70 -5.79 -17.62
CA LEU A 128 -1.79 -4.80 -16.54
C LEU A 128 -2.08 -3.40 -17.08
N SER A 129 -2.27 -3.23 -18.39
CA SER A 129 -2.68 -1.99 -19.06
C SER A 129 -3.38 -2.29 -20.38
N GLY A 130 -4.36 -1.47 -20.77
CA GLY A 130 -5.07 -1.60 -22.06
C GLY A 130 -6.16 -2.67 -22.14
N ALA A 131 -6.12 -3.71 -21.29
CA ALA A 131 -7.18 -4.72 -21.19
C ALA A 131 -8.32 -4.31 -20.23
N ASN A 132 -9.52 -4.84 -20.45
CA ASN A 132 -10.67 -4.63 -19.54
C ASN A 132 -10.40 -5.19 -18.13
N SER A 133 -9.66 -6.31 -18.04
CA SER A 133 -9.25 -6.94 -16.79
C SER A 133 -8.09 -6.22 -16.09
N ALA A 134 -7.44 -5.25 -16.73
CA ALA A 134 -6.18 -4.68 -16.26
C ALA A 134 -6.28 -4.02 -14.89
N ALA A 135 -7.43 -3.41 -14.55
CA ALA A 135 -7.64 -2.83 -13.23
C ALA A 135 -7.67 -3.89 -12.12
N SER A 136 -8.45 -4.96 -12.34
CA SER A 136 -8.55 -6.10 -11.42
C SER A 136 -7.20 -6.81 -11.27
N ARG A 137 -6.51 -7.08 -12.39
CA ARG A 137 -5.18 -7.71 -12.38
C ARG A 137 -4.15 -6.89 -11.61
N ARG A 138 -4.12 -5.56 -11.78
CA ARG A 138 -3.25 -4.68 -10.96
C ARG A 138 -3.60 -4.72 -9.48
N ALA A 139 -4.88 -4.83 -9.11
CA ALA A 139 -5.27 -4.95 -7.71
C ALA A 139 -4.79 -6.27 -7.10
N LYS A 140 -5.06 -7.42 -7.75
CA LYS A 140 -4.59 -8.75 -7.32
C LYS A 140 -3.06 -8.80 -7.25
N LEU A 141 -2.36 -8.36 -8.29
CA LEU A 141 -0.90 -8.35 -8.33
C LEU A 141 -0.29 -7.38 -7.30
N GLY A 142 -0.91 -6.20 -7.13
CA GLY A 142 -0.50 -5.22 -6.12
C GLY A 142 -0.65 -5.75 -4.69
N ALA A 143 -1.69 -6.53 -4.40
CA ALA A 143 -1.87 -7.21 -3.13
C ALA A 143 -0.80 -8.28 -2.88
N LYS A 144 -0.43 -9.06 -3.90
CA LYS A 144 0.65 -10.04 -3.83
C LYS A 144 1.99 -9.38 -3.52
N LEU A 145 2.34 -8.32 -4.27
CA LEU A 145 3.62 -7.63 -4.17
C LEU A 145 3.72 -6.62 -3.02
N GLY A 146 2.61 -6.25 -2.36
CA GLY A 146 2.61 -5.19 -1.35
C GLY A 146 2.76 -3.79 -1.95
N LEU A 147 2.23 -3.57 -3.16
CA LEU A 147 2.23 -2.28 -3.85
C LEU A 147 0.89 -1.54 -3.75
N GLY A 148 -0.15 -2.18 -3.22
CA GLY A 148 -1.48 -1.61 -3.07
C GLY A 148 -2.19 -1.28 -4.38
N PHE A 149 -3.36 -0.66 -4.26
CA PHE A 149 -4.17 -0.25 -5.41
C PHE A 149 -3.55 0.95 -6.15
N ALA A 150 -3.52 0.89 -7.48
CA ALA A 150 -3.00 1.95 -8.33
C ALA A 150 -3.50 1.86 -9.78
N ASN A 151 -3.59 3.03 -10.44
CA ASN A 151 -3.68 3.08 -11.90
C ASN A 151 -2.35 2.61 -12.55
N ALA A 152 -2.34 2.35 -13.86
CA ALA A 152 -1.16 1.82 -14.55
C ALA A 152 0.10 2.67 -14.38
N LYS A 153 -0.01 4.01 -14.44
CA LYS A 153 1.13 4.93 -14.27
C LYS A 153 1.70 4.87 -12.86
N THR A 154 0.84 4.91 -11.84
CA THR A 154 1.26 4.81 -10.44
C THR A 154 1.81 3.41 -10.16
N PHE A 155 1.20 2.35 -10.68
CA PHE A 155 1.68 0.98 -10.49
C PHE A 155 3.07 0.77 -11.07
N LEU A 156 3.32 1.24 -12.30
CA LEU A 156 4.66 1.22 -12.90
C LEU A 156 5.68 1.96 -12.04
N LYS A 157 5.31 3.16 -11.55
CA LYS A 157 6.17 3.91 -10.64
C LYS A 157 6.48 3.08 -9.40
N ARG A 158 5.48 2.44 -8.79
CA ARG A 158 5.65 1.64 -7.58
C ARG A 158 6.55 0.43 -7.80
N LEU A 159 6.41 -0.28 -8.91
CA LEU A 159 7.30 -1.39 -9.27
C LEU A 159 8.78 -0.95 -9.25
N ASN A 160 9.06 0.19 -9.86
CA ASN A 160 10.42 0.72 -9.99
C ASN A 160 10.97 1.37 -8.71
N HIS A 161 10.10 1.76 -7.77
CA HIS A 161 10.48 2.52 -6.58
C HIS A 161 10.37 1.74 -5.26
N TYR A 162 9.73 0.57 -5.21
CA TYR A 162 9.58 -0.21 -3.97
C TYR A 162 10.46 -1.47 -3.93
N GLY A 163 11.57 -1.46 -4.67
CA GLY A 163 12.53 -2.57 -4.67
C GLY A 163 11.97 -3.89 -5.20
N VAL A 164 10.94 -3.85 -6.06
CA VAL A 164 10.42 -5.08 -6.67
C VAL A 164 11.44 -5.61 -7.67
N THR A 165 11.78 -6.88 -7.54
CA THR A 165 12.71 -7.55 -8.46
C THR A 165 11.94 -8.16 -9.63
N ARG A 166 12.64 -8.39 -10.75
CA ARG A 166 12.04 -9.05 -11.92
C ARG A 166 11.53 -10.46 -11.56
N GLU A 167 12.33 -11.20 -10.79
CA GLU A 167 11.98 -12.53 -10.29
C GLU A 167 10.72 -12.52 -9.43
N GLU A 168 10.61 -11.57 -8.51
CA GLU A 168 9.42 -11.41 -7.66
C GLU A 168 8.17 -11.10 -8.49
N PHE A 169 8.30 -10.18 -9.46
CA PHE A 169 7.22 -9.82 -10.36
C PHE A 169 6.77 -11.00 -11.22
N ASP A 170 7.70 -11.66 -11.90
CA ASP A 170 7.42 -12.77 -12.82
C ASP A 170 6.76 -13.94 -12.08
N LYS A 171 7.21 -14.23 -10.85
CA LYS A 171 6.58 -15.24 -9.98
C LYS A 171 5.14 -14.85 -9.64
N ALA A 172 4.89 -13.62 -9.22
CA ALA A 172 3.56 -13.16 -8.84
C ALA A 172 2.60 -13.12 -10.05
N VAL A 173 3.11 -12.82 -11.25
CA VAL A 173 2.34 -12.92 -12.51
C VAL A 173 2.00 -14.36 -12.83
N ALA A 174 2.95 -15.29 -12.71
CA ALA A 174 2.71 -16.71 -12.96
C ALA A 174 1.64 -17.28 -12.02
N GLU A 175 1.70 -16.94 -10.73
CA GLU A 175 0.66 -17.30 -9.75
C GLU A 175 -0.71 -16.74 -10.13
N LEU A 176 -0.77 -15.45 -10.50
CA LEU A 176 -2.02 -14.81 -10.92
C LEU A 176 -2.63 -15.49 -12.16
N ASN A 177 -1.81 -15.83 -13.15
CA ASN A 177 -2.28 -16.52 -14.35
C ASN A 177 -2.78 -17.93 -14.05
N ALA A 178 -2.16 -18.64 -13.10
CA ALA A 178 -2.63 -19.95 -12.65
C ALA A 178 -3.98 -19.86 -11.94
N GLU A 179 -4.16 -18.90 -11.04
CA GLU A 179 -5.43 -18.63 -10.34
C GLU A 179 -6.56 -18.33 -11.33
N GLU A 180 -6.32 -17.47 -12.33
CA GLU A 180 -7.31 -17.18 -13.37
C GLU A 180 -7.62 -18.38 -14.27
N ALA A 181 -6.66 -19.27 -14.51
CA ALA A 181 -6.90 -20.49 -15.28
C ALA A 181 -7.77 -21.50 -14.51
N GLU A 182 -7.72 -21.48 -13.18
CA GLU A 182 -8.58 -22.29 -12.31
C GLU A 182 -9.99 -21.69 -12.17
N GLU A 183 -10.12 -20.36 -12.07
CA GLU A 183 -11.40 -19.65 -12.02
C GLU A 183 -12.24 -19.81 -13.31
N ASN A 184 -11.57 -20.05 -14.46
CA ASN A 184 -12.22 -20.21 -15.78
C ASN A 184 -12.49 -21.67 -16.18
N LYS A 185 -12.22 -22.64 -15.29
CA LYS A 185 -12.56 -24.07 -15.49
C LYS A 185 -13.96 -24.39 -14.96
#